data_AF-A0A7X6SH88-F1
#
_entry.id   AF-A0A7X6SH88-F1
#
_cell.length_a   1.000
_cell.length_b   1.000
_cell.length_c   1.000
_cell.angle_alpha   90.00
_cell.angle_beta   90.00
_cell.angle_gamma   90.00
#
_symmetry.space_group_name_H-M   'P 1'
#
loop_
_entity.id
_entity.type
_entity.pdbx_description
1 polymer ?
#
loop_
_entity_poly.entity_id
_entity_poly.type
_entity_poly.pdbx_seq_one_letter_code
_entity_poly.pdbx_strand_id
1 'polypeptide(L)' 'MSEETEYEIAYSLRRRKPGDDDYAEIGFGSSGGWNSLNACAYAVESDIQNYCWETERGMPDPDETRADIEGES' A
#
# COMPACT_ATOMS: atom_id res chain seq x y z
N MET A 1 24.88 -12.26 18.79
CA MET A 1 24.36 -11.46 17.67
C MET A 1 23.77 -10.23 18.31
N SER A 2 24.21 -9.03 17.94
CA SER A 2 23.55 -7.82 18.44
C SER A 2 22.10 -7.83 17.96
N GLU A 3 21.16 -7.62 18.87
CA GLU A 3 19.76 -7.35 18.54
C GLU A 3 19.72 -5.97 17.85
N GLU A 4 19.94 -5.93 16.54
CA GLU A 4 19.74 -4.71 15.77
C GLU A 4 18.25 -4.35 15.84
N THR A 5 17.93 -3.08 16.16
CA THR A 5 16.56 -2.60 16.19
C THR A 5 15.94 -2.73 14.80
N GLU A 6 14.85 -3.50 14.71
CA GLU A 6 14.04 -3.60 13.50
C GLU A 6 12.90 -2.57 13.54
N TYR A 7 12.63 -1.99 12.38
CA TYR A 7 11.57 -1.03 12.12
C TYR A 7 10.63 -1.61 11.06
N GLU A 8 9.37 -1.22 11.13
CA GLU A 8 8.34 -1.61 10.19
C GLU A 8 7.42 -0.41 9.94
N ILE A 9 7.02 -0.20 8.69
CA ILE A 9 5.96 0.74 8.32
C ILE A 9 4.78 -0.07 7.80
N ALA A 10 3.70 -0.09 8.57
CA ALA A 10 2.40 -0.58 8.11
C ALA A 10 1.57 0.57 7.52
N TYR A 11 0.82 0.30 6.46
CA TYR A 11 0.02 1.29 5.76
C TYR A 11 -1.37 0.77 5.36
N SER A 12 -2.30 1.70 5.17
CA SER A 12 -3.62 1.47 4.58
C SER A 12 -3.80 2.45 3.43
N LEU A 13 -4.26 1.94 2.28
CA LEU A 13 -4.59 2.69 1.09
C LEU A 13 -6.08 2.95 1.06
N ARG A 14 -6.45 4.21 0.85
CA ARG A 14 -7.84 4.62 0.81
C ARG A 14 -8.11 5.50 -0.40
N ARG A 15 -9.27 5.30 -1.01
CA ARG A 15 -9.75 6.04 -2.19
C ARG A 15 -11.11 6.66 -1.89
N ARG A 16 -11.34 7.84 -2.46
CA ARG A 16 -12.65 8.50 -2.50
C ARG A 16 -12.99 8.83 -3.95
N LYS A 17 -14.10 8.31 -4.47
CA LYS A 17 -14.54 8.62 -5.84
C LYS A 17 -15.33 9.93 -5.87
N PRO A 18 -15.49 10.56 -7.05
CA PRO A 18 -16.37 11.72 -7.19
C PRO A 18 -17.80 11.37 -6.74
N GLY A 19 -18.31 12.12 -5.77
CA GLY A 19 -19.64 11.90 -5.18
C GLY A 19 -19.66 11.04 -3.92
N ASP A 20 -18.53 10.44 -3.53
CA ASP A 20 -18.42 9.77 -2.22
C ASP A 20 -18.19 10.81 -1.11
N ASP A 21 -18.86 10.62 0.03
CA ASP A 21 -18.69 11.47 1.20
C ASP A 21 -17.36 11.17 1.93
N ASP A 22 -16.96 9.89 1.97
CA ASP A 22 -15.82 9.39 2.74
C ASP A 22 -14.82 8.58 1.90
N TYR A 23 -13.60 8.44 2.42
CA TYR A 23 -12.59 7.54 1.86
C TYR A 23 -12.85 6.08 2.25
N ALA A 24 -12.99 5.20 1.27
CA ALA A 24 -13.06 3.76 1.46
C ALA A 24 -11.64 3.14 1.41
N GLU A 25 -11.38 2.16 2.27
CA GLU A 25 -10.15 1.36 2.20
C GLU A 25 -10.16 0.47 0.95
N ILE A 26 -9.03 0.44 0.26
CA ILE A 26 -8.85 -0.31 -1.00
C ILE A 26 -7.64 -1.25 -0.96
N GLY A 27 -6.89 -1.26 0.13
CA GLY A 27 -5.74 -2.12 0.31
C GLY A 27 -4.90 -1.72 1.51
N PHE A 28 -3.92 -2.54 1.85
CA PHE A 28 -3.02 -2.34 2.99
C PHE A 28 -1.71 -3.08 2.76
N GLY A 29 -0.73 -2.86 3.63
CA GLY A 29 0.52 -3.62 3.57
C GLY A 29 1.52 -3.19 4.62
N SER A 30 2.71 -3.75 4.50
CA SER A 30 3.83 -3.44 5.39
C SER A 30 5.15 -3.50 4.63
N SER A 31 6.11 -2.65 5.01
CA SER A 31 7.48 -2.76 4.53
C SER A 31 8.15 -4.10 4.87
N GLY A 32 7.63 -4.84 5.86
CA GLY A 32 8.40 -5.84 6.60
C GLY A 32 9.44 -5.19 7.52
N GLY A 33 10.17 -6.01 8.28
CA GLY A 33 11.19 -5.56 9.22
C GLY A 33 12.51 -5.15 8.55
N TRP A 34 13.02 -3.97 8.88
CA TRP A 34 14.32 -3.48 8.41
C TRP A 34 15.10 -2.77 9.51
N ASN A 35 16.43 -2.74 9.42
CA ASN A 35 17.28 -2.02 10.37
C ASN A 35 17.39 -0.50 10.11
N SER A 36 16.58 0.05 9.19
CA SER A 36 16.49 1.50 8.98
C SER A 36 15.13 1.95 8.43
N LEU A 37 14.70 3.15 8.82
CA LEU A 37 13.47 3.78 8.31
C LEU A 37 13.52 4.03 6.79
N ASN A 38 14.70 4.29 6.23
CA ASN A 38 14.87 4.49 4.79
C ASN A 38 14.61 3.20 4.00
N ALA A 39 15.07 2.05 4.50
CA ALA A 39 14.78 0.76 3.90
C ALA A 39 13.27 0.43 3.97
N CYS A 40 12.62 0.76 5.10
CA CYS A 40 11.17 0.63 5.22
C CYS A 40 10.43 1.48 4.18
N ALA A 41 10.80 2.76 4.06
CA ALA A 41 10.18 3.68 3.11
C ALA A 41 10.37 3.22 1.66
N TYR A 42 11.56 2.73 1.31
CA TYR A 42 11.84 2.17 0.00
C TYR A 42 10.96 0.95 -0.31
N ALA A 43 10.77 0.04 0.65
CA ALA A 43 9.90 -1.12 0.48
C ALA A 43 8.44 -0.70 0.25
N VAL A 44 7.90 0.20 1.07
CA VAL A 44 6.53 0.72 0.90
C VAL A 44 6.36 1.41 -0.46
N GLU A 45 7.31 2.26 -0.85
CA GLU A 45 7.27 2.94 -2.14
C GLU A 45 7.27 1.93 -3.29
N SER A 46 8.11 0.90 -3.22
CA SER A 46 8.16 -0.17 -4.20
C SER A 46 6.83 -0.90 -4.31
N ASP A 47 6.21 -1.29 -3.19
CA ASP A 47 4.93 -2.00 -3.21
C ASP A 47 3.81 -1.16 -3.83
N ILE A 48 3.74 0.13 -3.48
CA ILE A 48 2.74 1.06 -4.02
C ILE A 48 2.95 1.29 -5.51
N GLN A 49 4.19 1.53 -5.95
CA GLN A 49 4.47 1.79 -7.37
C GLN A 49 4.24 0.57 -8.26
N ASN A 50 4.40 -0.64 -7.71
CA ASN A 50 4.23 -1.88 -8.44
C ASN A 50 2.87 -2.55 -8.19
N TYR A 51 1.93 -1.87 -7.52
CA TYR A 51 0.58 -2.40 -7.27
C TYR A 51 0.59 -3.75 -6.52
N CYS A 52 1.52 -3.92 -5.57
CA CYS A 52 1.76 -5.17 -4.84
C CYS A 52 1.24 -5.16 -3.39
N TRP A 53 0.37 -4.20 -3.04
CA TRP A 53 -0.28 -4.19 -1.73
C TRP A 53 -1.31 -5.31 -1.60
N GLU A 54 -1.65 -5.65 -0.35
CA GLU A 54 -2.65 -6.67 -0.04
C GLU A 54 -4.07 -6.10 -0.07
N THR A 55 -5.03 -6.98 -0.33
CA THR A 55 -6.46 -6.66 -0.38
C THR A 55 -7.28 -7.71 0.37
N GLU A 56 -8.44 -7.30 0.88
CA GLU A 56 -9.43 -8.22 1.45
C GLU A 56 -10.62 -8.42 0.52
N ARG A 57 -11.47 -9.41 0.85
CA ARG A 57 -12.70 -9.68 0.12
C ARG A 57 -13.59 -8.42 0.05
N GLY A 58 -13.85 -7.94 -1.15
CA GLY A 58 -14.69 -6.78 -1.42
C GLY A 58 -13.91 -5.49 -1.70
N MET A 59 -12.59 -5.51 -1.54
CA MET A 59 -11.70 -4.45 -2.04
C MET A 59 -11.43 -4.68 -3.55
N PRO A 60 -11.14 -3.60 -4.31
CA PRO A 60 -10.73 -3.74 -5.71
C PRO A 60 -9.38 -4.47 -5.80
N ASP A 61 -9.17 -5.15 -6.92
CA ASP A 61 -7.84 -5.68 -7.24
C ASP A 61 -6.85 -4.52 -7.49
N PRO A 62 -5.56 -4.65 -7.12
CA PRO A 62 -4.57 -3.62 -7.45
C PRO A 62 -4.49 -3.29 -8.95
N ASP A 63 -4.69 -4.25 -9.85
CA ASP A 63 -4.70 -4.01 -11.30
C ASP A 63 -5.93 -3.21 -11.75
N GLU A 64 -7.09 -3.39 -11.11
CA GLU A 64 -8.27 -2.54 -11.35
C GLU A 64 -7.99 -1.10 -10.92
N THR A 65 -7.30 -0.93 -9.80
CA THR A 65 -6.89 0.41 -9.32
C THR A 65 -5.89 1.05 -10.27
N ARG A 66 -4.97 0.27 -10.84
CA ARG A 66 -4.05 0.73 -11.89
C ARG A 66 -4.79 1.21 -13.13
N ALA A 67 -5.73 0.42 -13.65
CA ALA A 67 -6.52 0.79 -14.82
C ALA A 67 -7.33 2.08 -14.59
N ASP A 68 -7.91 2.25 -13.40
CA ASP A 68 -8.61 3.48 -12.99
C ASP A 68 -7.69 4.72 -13.02
N ILE A 69 -6.41 4.58 -12.63
CA ILE A 69 -5.43 5.67 -12.62
C ILE A 69 -4.92 5.98 -14.04
N GLU A 70 -4.65 4.95 -14.84
CA GLU A 70 -4.12 5.07 -16.20
C GLU A 70 -5.21 5.50 -17.21
N GLY A 71 -6.49 5.44 -16.82
CA GLY A 71 -7.62 5.89 -17.63
C GLY A 71 -8.08 4.87 -18.67
N GLU A 72 -7.83 3.58 -18.43
CA GLU A 72 -8.20 2.46 -19.31
C GLU A 72 -9.60 1.88 -18.97
N SER A 73 -10.54 2.73 -18.55
CA SER A 73 -11.91 2.35 -18.15
C SER A 73 -12.82 2.01 -19.33
#